data_AF-A0A7K2KY49-F1
#
_entry.id   AF-A0A7K2KY49-F1
#
_cell.length_a   1.000
_cell.length_b   1.000
_cell.length_c   1.000
_cell.angle_alpha   90.00
_cell.angle_beta   90.00
_cell.angle_gamma   90.00
#
_symmetry.space_group_name_H-M   'P 1'
#
loop_
_entity.id
_entity.type
_entity.pdbx_description
1 polymer ?
#
loop_
_entity_poly.entity_id
_entity_poly.type
_entity_poly.pdbx_seq_one_letter_code
_entity_poly.pdbx_strand_id
1 'polypeptide(L)' 'PALSPHSAFLLLQGVETLSLRIERHSANAQALAEWLERRDEVAAVHYPGLPSNRWYEAGQRYLPRGAGAVLSFELRDG' A
#
# COMPACT_ATOMS: atom_id res chain seq x y z
N PRO A 1 -20.47 19.82 -15.97
CA PRO A 1 -20.86 18.55 -15.31
C PRO A 1 -20.47 18.62 -13.83
N ALA A 2 -21.25 17.98 -12.94
CA ALA A 2 -20.97 17.93 -11.50
C ALA A 2 -21.15 16.49 -10.99
N LEU A 3 -20.56 16.17 -9.83
CA LEU A 3 -20.73 14.88 -9.17
C LEU A 3 -22.19 14.68 -8.76
N SER A 4 -22.76 13.49 -9.02
CA SER A 4 -24.11 13.15 -8.57
C SER A 4 -24.23 13.28 -7.04
N PRO A 5 -25.32 13.87 -6.51
CA PRO A 5 -25.53 13.98 -5.06
C PRO A 5 -25.45 12.63 -4.33
N HIS A 6 -25.94 11.56 -4.96
CA HIS A 6 -25.86 10.22 -4.38
C HIS A 6 -24.42 9.70 -4.32
N SER A 7 -23.62 9.90 -5.37
CA SER A 7 -22.19 9.54 -5.36
C SER A 7 -21.40 10.36 -4.34
N ALA A 8 -21.73 11.64 -4.16
CA ALA A 8 -21.14 12.48 -3.12
C ALA A 8 -21.46 11.96 -1.71
N PHE A 9 -22.72 11.57 -1.47
CA PHE A 9 -23.14 10.95 -0.20
C PHE A 9 -22.35 9.66 0.10
N LEU A 10 -22.23 8.75 -0.88
CA LEU A 10 -21.48 7.50 -0.71
C LEU A 10 -19.99 7.75 -0.42
N LEU A 11 -19.39 8.76 -1.06
CA LEU A 11 -18.01 9.15 -0.79
C LEU A 11 -17.85 9.67 0.64
N LEU A 12 -18.75 10.53 1.12
CA LEU A 12 -18.72 11.04 2.49
C LEU A 12 -18.84 9.92 3.53
N GLN A 13 -19.75 8.96 3.30
CA GLN A 13 -19.87 7.77 4.16
C GLN A 13 -18.55 6.96 4.20
N GLY A 14 -17.83 6.88 3.09
CA GLY A 14 -16.50 6.27 3.06
C GLY A 14 -15.46 7.07 3.86
N VAL A 15 -15.49 8.40 3.79
CA VAL A 15 -14.53 9.28 4.48
C VAL A 15 -14.58 9.13 5.99
N GLU A 16 -15.74 8.82 6.57
CA GLU A 16 -15.92 8.61 8.03
C GLU A 16 -14.94 7.59 8.62
N THR A 17 -14.50 6.61 7.83
CA THR A 17 -13.59 5.53 8.26
C THR A 17 -12.24 5.54 7.54
N LEU A 18 -11.91 6.63 6.84
CA LEU A 18 -10.75 6.68 5.96
C LEU A 18 -9.44 6.37 6.69
N SER A 19 -9.16 7.03 7.81
CA SER A 19 -7.91 6.83 8.56
C SER A 19 -7.75 5.39 9.04
N LEU A 20 -8.82 4.82 9.63
CA LEU A 20 -8.84 3.45 10.14
C LEU A 20 -8.54 2.44 9.04
N ARG A 21 -9.15 2.62 7.85
CA ARG A 21 -8.91 1.74 6.71
C ARG A 21 -7.50 1.89 6.18
N ILE A 22 -7.00 3.11 5.97
CA ILE A 22 -5.68 3.33 5.36
C ILE A 22 -4.53 2.88 6.28
N GLU A 23 -4.68 3.06 7.60
CA GLU A 23 -3.72 2.51 8.57
C GLU A 23 -3.64 0.98 8.46
N ARG A 24 -4.79 0.29 8.49
CA ARG A 24 -4.83 -1.17 8.36
C ARG A 24 -4.33 -1.64 6.99
N HIS A 25 -4.71 -0.97 5.92
CA HIS A 25 -4.25 -1.31 4.57
C HIS A 25 -2.73 -1.19 4.43
N SER A 26 -2.14 -0.11 4.95
CA SER A 26 -0.70 0.10 4.87
C SER A 26 0.05 -0.89 5.74
N ALA A 27 -0.42 -1.16 6.96
CA ALA A 27 0.17 -2.16 7.85
C ALA A 27 0.12 -3.58 7.24
N ASN A 28 -1.01 -3.95 6.63
CA ASN A 28 -1.15 -5.24 5.95
C ASN A 28 -0.23 -5.34 4.73
N ALA A 29 -0.11 -4.28 3.93
CA ALA A 29 0.78 -4.24 2.77
C ALA A 29 2.24 -4.39 3.18
N GLN A 30 2.69 -3.70 4.23
CA GLN A 30 4.04 -3.86 4.79
C GLN A 30 4.29 -5.32 5.20
N ALA A 31 3.37 -5.90 6.00
CA ALA A 31 3.52 -7.28 6.48
C ALA A 31 3.56 -8.30 5.33
N LEU A 32 2.74 -8.11 4.29
CA LEU A 32 2.76 -8.94 3.09
C LEU A 32 4.05 -8.76 2.28
N ALA A 33 4.52 -7.52 2.12
CA ALA A 33 5.75 -7.24 1.39
C ALA A 33 6.95 -7.93 2.07
N GLU A 34 7.08 -7.80 3.39
CA GLU A 34 8.12 -8.47 4.18
C GLU A 34 7.99 -9.99 4.13
N TRP A 35 6.75 -10.52 4.15
CA TRP A 35 6.52 -11.96 4.03
C TRP A 35 6.95 -12.48 2.66
N LEU A 36 6.62 -11.75 1.57
CA LEU A 36 7.00 -12.09 0.21
C LEU A 36 8.52 -12.05 0.00
N GLU A 37 9.24 -11.10 0.60
CA GLU A 37 10.71 -11.03 0.50
C GLU A 37 11.43 -12.27 1.04
N ARG A 38 10.77 -13.04 1.91
CA ARG A 38 11.32 -14.27 2.51
C ARG A 38 10.92 -15.54 1.77
N ARG A 39 10.23 -15.44 0.63
CA ARG A 39 9.77 -16.60 -0.14
C ARG A 39 10.82 -16.99 -1.17
N ASP A 40 11.17 -18.27 -1.20
CA ASP A 40 12.14 -18.79 -2.17
C ASP A 40 11.63 -18.69 -3.60
N GLU A 41 10.31 -18.77 -3.83
CA GLU A 41 9.70 -18.65 -5.16
C GLU A 41 9.58 -17.20 -5.67
N VAL A 42 9.84 -16.19 -4.82
CA VAL A 42 9.75 -14.76 -5.18
C VAL A 42 11.14 -14.24 -5.57
N ALA A 43 11.23 -13.63 -6.75
CA ALA A 43 12.45 -13.03 -7.27
C ALA A 43 12.69 -11.62 -6.70
N ALA A 44 11.63 -10.81 -6.61
CA ALA A 44 11.71 -9.44 -6.14
C ALA A 44 10.37 -8.95 -5.59
N VAL A 45 10.40 -8.01 -4.64
CA VAL A 45 9.21 -7.32 -4.11
C VAL A 45 9.37 -5.81 -4.28
N HIS A 46 8.33 -5.16 -4.79
CA HIS A 46 8.29 -3.73 -5.05
C HIS A 46 7.32 -3.05 -4.10
N TYR A 47 7.85 -2.61 -2.96
CA TYR A 47 7.09 -1.83 -1.99
C TYR A 47 7.97 -0.75 -1.33
N PRO A 48 7.59 0.55 -1.34
CA PRO A 48 8.44 1.62 -0.78
C PRO A 48 8.67 1.53 0.73
N GLY A 49 7.93 0.67 1.45
CA GLY A 49 8.16 0.40 2.87
C GLY A 49 9.26 -0.63 3.17
N LEU A 50 9.81 -1.27 2.14
CA LEU A 50 10.91 -2.23 2.29
C LEU A 50 12.28 -1.55 2.15
N PRO A 51 13.27 -1.83 3.02
CA PRO A 51 14.62 -1.29 2.90
C PRO A 51 15.34 -1.66 1.60
N SER A 52 14.96 -2.77 0.98
CA SER A 52 15.48 -3.24 -0.31
C SER A 52 14.97 -2.42 -1.51
N ASN A 53 13.91 -1.63 -1.32
CA ASN A 53 13.30 -0.86 -2.39
C ASN A 53 14.10 0.41 -2.69
N ARG A 54 14.33 0.71 -3.98
CA ARG A 54 15.06 1.91 -4.42
C ARG A 54 14.46 3.24 -3.93
N TRP A 55 13.18 3.25 -3.56
CA TRP A 55 12.48 4.44 -3.05
C TRP A 55 12.31 4.46 -1.53
N TYR A 56 12.96 3.56 -0.79
CA TYR A 56 12.78 3.46 0.66
C TYR A 56 13.01 4.79 1.38
N GLU A 57 14.11 5.49 1.10
CA GLU A 57 14.40 6.80 1.72
C GLU A 57 13.32 7.84 1.41
N ALA A 58 12.82 7.88 0.17
CA ALA A 58 11.73 8.76 -0.21
C ALA A 58 10.41 8.38 0.47
N GLY A 59 10.16 7.07 0.62
CA GLY A 59 9.02 6.53 1.39
C GLY A 59 9.06 6.98 2.84
N GLN A 60 10.21 6.84 3.50
CA GLN A 60 10.40 7.29 4.88
C GLN A 60 10.20 8.82 5.04
N ARG A 61 10.63 9.60 4.04
CA ARG A 61 10.48 11.06 4.04
C ARG A 61 9.04 11.52 3.81
N TYR A 62 8.38 10.99 2.79
CA TYR A 62 7.09 11.52 2.32
C TYR A 62 5.88 10.73 2.83
N LEU A 63 6.06 9.47 3.21
CA LEU A 63 5.01 8.55 3.66
C LEU A 63 5.30 7.97 5.05
N PRO A 64 5.64 8.78 6.07
CA PRO A 64 6.10 8.29 7.38
C PRO A 64 5.03 7.51 8.18
N ARG A 65 3.78 7.51 7.71
CA ARG A 65 2.63 6.83 8.33
C ARG A 65 2.19 5.55 7.60
N GLY A 66 2.96 5.11 6.60
CA GLY A 66 2.68 3.92 5.79
C GLY A 66 2.71 4.22 4.30
N ALA A 67 3.34 3.35 3.53
CA ALA A 67 3.59 3.51 2.09
C ALA A 67 2.39 3.09 1.20
N GLY A 68 1.17 3.19 1.73
CA GLY A 68 -0.06 2.80 1.03
C GLY A 68 -0.27 1.28 0.95
N ALA A 69 -1.28 0.89 0.18
CA ALA A 69 -1.81 -0.47 0.15
C ALA A 69 -1.35 -1.31 -1.06
N VAL A 70 -0.61 -0.71 -1.98
CA VAL A 70 -0.25 -1.33 -3.26
C VAL A 70 1.19 -1.80 -3.18
N LEU A 71 1.39 -3.07 -3.51
CA LEU A 71 2.69 -3.70 -3.71
C LEU A 71 2.61 -4.56 -4.98
N SER A 72 3.74 -4.83 -5.59
CA SER A 72 3.88 -5.87 -6.62
C SER A 72 5.09 -6.73 -6.32
N PHE A 73 5.17 -7.91 -6.94
CA PHE A 73 6.30 -8.83 -6.81
C PHE A 73 6.47 -9.63 -8.09
N GLU A 74 7.66 -10.19 -8.26
CA GLU A 74 8.04 -11.03 -9.41
C GLU A 74 8.28 -12.45 -8.90
N LEU A 75 7.78 -13.45 -9.63
CA LEU A 75 8.08 -14.87 -9.38
C LEU A 75 9.37 -15.25 -10.10
N ARG A 76 10.13 -16.21 -9.57
CA ARG A 76 11.36 -16.69 -10.22
C ARG A 76 11.11 -17.39 -11.56
N ASP A 77 9.98 -18.10 -11.66
CA ASP A 77 9.62 -18.94 -12.81
C ASP A 77 8.38 -18.39 -13.57
N GLY A 78 8.10 -17.09 -13.47
CA GLY A 78 6.91 -16.43 -14.03
C GLY A 78 7.21 -15.48 -15.18
#